data_AF-A0A5M8QL32-F1
#
_entry.id   AF-A0A5M8QL32-F1
#
_cell.length_a   1.000
_cell.length_b   1.000
_cell.length_c   1.000
_cell.angle_alpha   90.00
_cell.angle_beta   90.00
_cell.angle_gamma   90.00
#
_symmetry.space_group_name_H-M   'P 1'
#
loop_
_entity.id
_entity.type
_entity.pdbx_description
1 polymer ?
#
loop_
_entity_poly.entity_id
_entity_poly.type
_entity_poly.pdbx_seq_one_letter_code
_entity_poly.pdbx_strand_id
1 'polypeptide(L)' 'MANFDKQYILDHKKNIHTFESFSRALGERALTAAAEKIGEGQAEMVEIPASITVSPIEATKCVQICVEISGVVVCYHAG' A
#
# COMPACT_ATOMS: atom_id res chain seq x y z
N MET A 1 -28.57 -3.11 -12.65
CA MET A 1 -27.57 -4.18 -12.47
C MET A 1 -26.24 -3.65 -12.95
N ALA A 2 -25.22 -3.59 -12.09
CA ALA A 2 -23.88 -3.19 -12.53
C ALA A 2 -23.29 -4.33 -13.36
N ASN A 3 -22.87 -4.03 -14.59
CA ASN A 3 -22.23 -5.03 -15.44
C ASN A 3 -20.82 -5.29 -14.89
N PHE A 4 -20.45 -6.58 -14.79
CA PHE A 4 -19.11 -6.98 -14.38
C PHE A 4 -18.14 -6.75 -15.55
N ASP A 5 -17.80 -5.49 -15.78
CA ASP A 5 -16.92 -5.04 -16.85
C ASP A 5 -15.60 -4.47 -16.31
N LYS A 6 -14.69 -4.14 -17.22
CA LYS A 6 -13.40 -3.52 -16.89
C LYS A 6 -13.59 -2.28 -16.01
N GLN A 7 -14.65 -1.51 -16.22
CA GLN A 7 -14.92 -0.29 -15.48
C GLN A 7 -15.35 -0.61 -14.04
N TYR A 8 -16.18 -1.64 -13.83
CA TYR A 8 -16.58 -2.13 -12.52
C TYR A 8 -15.40 -2.71 -11.72
N ILE A 9 -14.46 -3.44 -12.35
CA ILE A 9 -13.26 -3.95 -11.67
C ILE A 9 -12.32 -2.79 -11.29
N LEU A 10 -12.19 -1.78 -12.15
CA LEU A 10 -11.43 -0.57 -11.87
C LEU A 10 -12.05 0.26 -10.73
N ASP A 11 -13.37 0.24 -10.60
CA ASP A 11 -14.08 0.96 -9.52
C ASP A 11 -14.14 0.15 -8.22
N HIS A 12 -14.22 -1.18 -8.27
CA HIS A 12 -14.11 -2.05 -7.09
C HIS A 12 -12.69 -2.09 -6.53
N LYS A 13 -11.65 -1.93 -7.36
CA LYS A 13 -10.24 -1.84 -6.92
C LYS A 13 -9.98 -0.70 -5.92
N LYS A 14 -10.81 0.34 -5.96
CA LYS A 14 -10.70 1.53 -5.10
C LYS A 14 -11.17 1.28 -3.65
N ASN A 15 -11.82 0.16 -3.35
CA ASN A 15 -12.30 -0.21 -1.99
C ASN A 15 -11.59 -1.44 -1.39
N ILE A 16 -10.47 -1.90 -1.98
CA ILE A 16 -9.98 -3.27 -1.75
C ILE A 16 -9.21 -3.48 -0.44
N HIS A 17 -8.55 -2.45 0.06
CA HIS A 17 -7.73 -2.60 1.26
C HIS A 17 -8.51 -2.12 2.49
N THR A 18 -8.71 -3.00 3.46
CA THR A 18 -8.99 -2.61 4.85
C THR A 18 -7.71 -2.10 5.51
N PHE A 19 -7.82 -1.39 6.63
CA PHE A 19 -6.65 -1.00 7.43
C PHE A 19 -5.75 -2.21 7.75
N GLU A 20 -6.35 -3.37 8.02
CA GLU A 20 -5.64 -4.62 8.30
C GLU A 20 -4.88 -5.16 7.07
N SER A 21 -5.51 -5.18 5.90
CA SER A 21 -4.82 -5.63 4.68
C SER A 21 -3.72 -4.64 4.23
N PHE A 22 -3.92 -3.35 4.50
CA PHE A 22 -2.92 -2.32 4.26
C PHE A 22 -1.72 -2.47 5.20
N SER A 23 -1.95 -2.64 6.51
CA SER A 23 -0.88 -2.81 7.49
C SER A 23 -0.11 -4.11 7.25
N ARG A 24 -0.80 -5.19 6.87
CA ARG A 24 -0.16 -6.44 6.46
C ARG A 24 0.74 -6.25 5.24
N ALA A 25 0.22 -5.68 4.15
CA ALA A 25 0.99 -5.46 2.93
C ALA A 25 2.19 -4.51 3.17
N LEU A 26 2.02 -3.50 4.02
CA LEU A 26 3.09 -2.60 4.43
C LEU A 26 4.18 -3.33 5.23
N GLY A 27 3.78 -4.16 6.19
CA GLY A 27 4.71 -4.97 6.99
C GLY A 27 5.48 -5.98 6.15
N GLU A 28 4.79 -6.70 5.26
CA GLU A 28 5.43 -7.63 4.32
C GLU A 28 6.45 -6.90 3.44
N ARG A 29 6.09 -5.72 2.89
CA ARG A 29 7.03 -4.95 2.08
C ARG A 29 8.22 -4.42 2.87
N ALA A 30 8.01 -3.94 4.10
CA ALA A 30 9.08 -3.46 4.96
C ALA A 30 10.07 -4.58 5.31
N LEU A 31 9.58 -5.78 5.63
CA LEU A 31 10.41 -6.96 5.90
C LEU A 31 11.17 -7.42 4.66
N THR A 32 10.55 -7.41 3.48
CA THR A 32 11.24 -7.70 2.23
C THR A 32 12.37 -6.69 1.96
N ALA A 33 12.10 -5.40 2.11
CA ALA A 33 13.11 -4.35 1.93
C ALA A 33 14.25 -4.47 2.96
N ALA A 34 13.95 -4.87 4.20
CA ALA A 34 14.95 -5.15 5.22
C ALA A 34 15.83 -6.35 4.84
N ALA A 35 15.22 -7.47 4.42
CA ALA A 35 15.97 -8.64 3.97
C ALA A 35 16.87 -8.32 2.76
N GLU A 36 16.35 -7.57 1.78
CA GLU A 36 17.11 -7.10 0.62
C GLU A 36 18.31 -6.22 1.03
N LYS A 37 18.12 -5.33 2.02
CA LYS A 37 19.19 -4.44 2.51
C LYS A 37 20.25 -5.17 3.34
N ILE A 38 19.87 -6.19 4.11
CA ILE A 38 20.81 -7.01 4.90
C ILE A 38 21.62 -7.95 3.97
N GLY A 39 20.99 -8.50 2.94
CA GLY A 39 21.60 -9.52 2.08
C GLY A 39 21.94 -10.78 2.88
N GLU A 40 23.19 -11.24 2.79
CA GLU A 40 23.69 -12.43 3.52
C GLU A 40 24.23 -12.09 4.92
N GLY A 41 24.15 -10.82 5.35
CA GLY A 41 24.68 -10.33 6.61
C GLY A 41 23.77 -10.54 7.83
N GLN A 42 24.17 -9.95 8.95
CA GLN A 42 23.35 -9.83 10.16
C GLN A 42 23.35 -8.37 10.63
N ALA A 43 22.20 -7.88 11.09
CA ALA A 43 22.05 -6.53 11.62
C ALA A 43 21.10 -6.55 12.82
N GLU A 44 21.45 -5.80 13.87
CA GLU A 44 20.58 -5.60 15.04
C GLU A 44 19.38 -4.69 14.70
N MET A 45 19.58 -3.74 13.78
CA MET A 45 18.55 -2.81 13.32
C MET A 45 18.75 -2.49 11.83
N VAL A 46 17.64 -2.32 11.11
CA VAL A 46 17.64 -1.91 9.70
C VAL A 46 16.65 -0.78 9.50
N GLU A 47 17.15 0.38 9.10
CA GLU A 47 16.32 1.51 8.71
C GLU A 47 15.97 1.44 7.24
N ILE A 48 14.68 1.54 6.92
CA ILE A 48 14.17 1.54 5.55
C ILE A 48 13.54 2.90 5.25
N PRO A 49 14.09 3.67 4.28
CA PRO A 49 13.47 4.92 3.88
C PRO A 49 12.13 4.65 3.22
N ALA A 50 11.11 5.42 3.60
CA ALA A 50 9.78 5.36 3.06
C ALA A 50 9.21 6.77 2.84
N SER A 51 8.34 6.92 1.85
CA SER A 51 7.59 8.16 1.63
C SER A 51 6.10 7.89 1.80
N ILE A 52 5.38 8.88 2.33
CA ILE A 52 3.92 8.81 2.51
C ILE A 52 3.29 9.92 1.69
N THR A 53 2.35 9.55 0.82
CA THR A 53 1.54 10.48 0.04
C THR A 53 0.09 10.38 0.48
N VAL A 54 -0.53 11.54 0.73
CA VAL A 54 -1.94 11.65 1.12
C VAL A 54 -2.66 12.52 0.09
N SER A 55 -3.78 12.04 -0.44
CA SER A 55 -4.54 12.77 -1.46
C SER A 55 -6.06 12.54 -1.33
N PRO A 56 -6.90 13.52 -1.71
CA PRO A 56 -8.35 13.34 -1.72
C PRO A 56 -8.81 12.52 -2.94
N ILE A 57 -9.82 11.67 -2.77
CA ILE A 57 -10.49 10.93 -3.85
C ILE A 57 -11.94 11.37 -3.93
N GLU A 58 -12.21 12.35 -4.81
CA GLU A 58 -13.52 13.00 -4.91
C GLU A 58 -14.65 12.03 -5.29
N ALA A 59 -14.38 11.03 -6.13
CA ALA A 59 -15.37 10.08 -6.61
C ALA A 59 -15.97 9.19 -5.49
N THR A 60 -15.20 8.93 -4.43
CA THR A 60 -15.62 8.08 -3.31
C THR A 60 -15.77 8.85 -2.00
N LYS A 61 -15.46 10.17 -1.99
CA LYS A 61 -15.40 11.02 -0.80
C LYS A 61 -14.47 10.45 0.30
N CYS A 62 -13.39 9.79 -0.10
CA CYS A 62 -12.38 9.22 0.80
C CYS A 62 -11.05 9.96 0.70
N VAL A 63 -10.15 9.71 1.65
CA VAL A 63 -8.73 10.08 1.61
C VAL A 63 -7.92 8.86 1.22
N GLN A 64 -7.11 8.96 0.17
CA GLN A 64 -6.14 7.94 -0.19
C GLN A 64 -4.81 8.20 0.54
N ILE A 65 -4.29 7.16 1.20
CA ILE A 65 -2.98 7.14 1.83
C ILE A 65 -2.14 6.09 1.10
N CYS A 66 -0.99 6.48 0.58
CA CYS A 66 -0.05 5.58 -0.09
C CYS A 66 1.32 5.67 0.58
N VAL A 67 1.94 4.51 0.82
CA VAL A 67 3.30 4.40 1.34
C VAL A 67 4.18 3.73 0.31
N GLU A 68 5.28 4.38 -0.05
CA GLU A 68 6.29 3.83 -0.95
C GLU A 68 7.49 3.32 -0.15
N ILE A 69 7.85 2.05 -0.38
CA ILE A 69 9.03 1.40 0.20
C ILE A 69 9.81 0.73 -0.93
N SER A 70 11.05 1.20 -1.14
CA SER A 70 11.96 0.68 -2.16
C SER A 70 11.29 0.57 -3.55
N GLY A 71 10.59 1.62 -3.99
CA GLY A 71 9.91 1.69 -5.29
C GLY A 71 8.60 0.91 -5.43
N VAL A 72 8.09 0.30 -4.35
CA VAL A 72 6.77 -0.37 -4.34
C VAL A 72 5.80 0.44 -3.49
N VAL A 73 4.61 0.69 -4.03
CA VAL A 73 3.58 1.51 -3.41
C VAL A 73 2.43 0.65 -2.88
N VAL A 74 2.10 0.83 -1.60
CA VAL A 74 0.92 0.22 -0.95
C VAL A 74 -0.06 1.34 -0.61
N CYS A 75 -1.33 1.22 -1.03
CA CYS A 75 -2.34 2.25 -0.84
C CYS A 75 -3.58 1.75 -0.09
N TYR A 76 -4.19 2.65 0.68
CA TYR A 76 -5.43 2.47 1.41
C TYR A 76 -6.36 3.66 1.20
N HIS A 77 -7.67 3.43 1.17
CA HIS A 77 -8.69 4.49 1.12
C HIS A 77 -9.37 4.57 2.48
N ALA A 78 -9.16 5.68 3.19
CA ALA A 78 -9.81 5.99 4.45
C ALA A 78 -11.06 6.85 4.17
N GLY A 79 -12.25 6.33 4.48
CA GLY A 79 -13.53 7.01 4.32
C GLY A 79 -14.44 6.78 5.50
#